data_AF-D8LFF7-F1
#
_entry.id   AF-D8LFF7-F1
#
_cell.length_a   1.000
_cell.length_b   1.000
_cell.length_c   1.000
_cell.angle_alpha   90.00
_cell.angle_beta   90.00
_cell.angle_gamma   90.00
#
_symmetry.space_group_name_H-M   'P 1'
#
loop_
_entity.id
_entity.type
_entity.pdbx_description
1 polymer ?
#
loop_
_entity_poly.entity_id
_entity_poly.type
_entity_poly.pdbx_seq_one_letter_code
_entity_poly.pdbx_strand_id
1 'polypeptide(L)'
;MMSFLKVLLLALALVASVLAGTTPEGKAFLAANKDKEGVVETASGLQYKVLKSGEAGGKTPLVGTKCLCHYRGTTITGEEFDSSFKRGKPTAFAPNQVIKGWTEAMQMMKEGDHWELYIPSELAYGDSKRSALITPGAVLVFELELIEVQGPAAPVSAEL
;
A
#
# COMPACT_ATOMS: atom_id res chain seq x y z
N MET A 1 5.30 -67.32 0.41
CA MET A 1 6.15 -66.81 1.51
C MET A 1 6.74 -65.49 1.03
N MET A 2 6.54 -64.44 1.82
CA MET A 2 6.88 -63.04 1.55
C MET A 2 8.27 -62.84 0.92
N SER A 3 8.45 -61.78 0.14
CA SER A 3 9.49 -60.78 0.44
C SER A 3 9.50 -59.60 -0.56
N PHE A 4 8.84 -58.52 -0.13
CA PHE A 4 9.29 -57.13 -0.17
C PHE A 4 9.65 -56.49 -1.52
N LEU A 5 8.60 -56.01 -2.19
CA LEU A 5 8.59 -54.78 -2.97
C LEU A 5 9.13 -53.62 -2.10
N LYS A 6 10.41 -53.25 -2.27
CA LYS A 6 10.95 -52.01 -1.69
C LYS A 6 10.45 -50.85 -2.55
N VAL A 7 9.34 -50.26 -2.10
CA VAL A 7 8.81 -48.99 -2.60
C VAL A 7 9.88 -47.91 -2.37
N LEU A 8 10.47 -47.42 -3.45
CA LEU A 8 11.31 -46.23 -3.44
C LEU A 8 10.37 -45.02 -3.38
N LEU A 9 10.03 -44.58 -2.17
CA LEU A 9 9.37 -43.29 -1.94
C LEU A 9 10.39 -42.18 -2.22
N LEU A 10 10.38 -41.67 -3.45
CA LEU A 10 11.03 -40.42 -3.79
C LEU A 10 10.17 -39.28 -3.19
N ALA A 11 10.51 -38.85 -1.98
CA ALA A 11 9.93 -37.64 -1.39
C ALA A 11 10.47 -36.44 -2.16
N LEU A 12 9.72 -35.99 -3.17
CA LEU A 12 9.96 -34.72 -3.84
C LEU A 12 9.60 -33.61 -2.84
N ALA A 13 10.58 -33.14 -2.08
CA ALA A 13 10.44 -31.92 -1.28
C ALA A 13 10.27 -30.76 -2.26
N LEU A 14 9.02 -30.34 -2.47
CA LEU A 14 8.71 -29.10 -3.18
C LEU A 14 9.20 -27.96 -2.28
N VAL A 15 10.43 -27.49 -2.52
CA VAL A 15 10.88 -26.21 -1.98
C VAL A 15 10.06 -25.17 -2.72
N ALA A 16 8.93 -24.78 -2.14
CA ALA A 16 8.19 -23.60 -2.59
C ALA A 16 9.17 -22.43 -2.43
N SER A 17 9.74 -21.99 -3.55
CA SER A 17 10.47 -20.73 -3.60
C SER A 17 9.55 -19.68 -3.00
N VAL A 18 9.98 -19.03 -1.92
CA VAL A 18 9.36 -17.79 -1.48
C VAL A 18 9.44 -16.88 -2.68
N LEU A 19 8.31 -16.65 -3.34
CA LEU A 19 8.24 -15.70 -4.44
C LEU A 19 8.61 -14.36 -3.83
N ALA A 20 9.74 -13.81 -4.24
CA ALA A 20 10.10 -12.46 -3.88
C ALA A 20 9.12 -11.49 -4.55
N GLY A 21 8.55 -10.58 -3.77
CA GLY A 21 7.59 -9.58 -4.22
C GLY A 21 6.14 -9.98 -4.07
N THR A 22 5.26 -9.24 -4.74
CA THR A 22 3.82 -9.32 -4.52
C THR A 22 3.28 -10.73 -4.82
N THR A 23 2.44 -11.27 -3.94
CA THR A 23 1.87 -12.62 -4.07
C THR A 23 1.04 -12.76 -5.35
N PRO A 24 0.82 -13.97 -5.87
CA PRO A 24 -0.06 -14.19 -7.02
C PRO A 24 -1.47 -13.62 -6.82
N GLU A 25 -2.05 -13.78 -5.63
CA GLU A 25 -3.37 -13.23 -5.27
C GLU A 25 -3.35 -11.71 -5.28
N GLY A 26 -2.28 -11.09 -4.75
CA GLY A 26 -2.09 -9.65 -4.79
C GLY A 26 -1.94 -9.11 -6.21
N LYS A 27 -1.17 -9.80 -7.06
CA LYS A 27 -1.02 -9.44 -8.49
C LYS A 27 -2.35 -9.53 -9.23
N ALA A 28 -3.13 -10.59 -8.99
CA ALA A 28 -4.45 -10.73 -9.58
C ALA A 28 -5.41 -9.62 -9.11
N PHE A 29 -5.38 -9.28 -7.82
CA PHE A 29 -6.15 -8.17 -7.26
C PHE A 29 -5.78 -6.85 -7.96
N LEU A 30 -4.50 -6.50 -8.03
CA LEU A 30 -4.03 -5.25 -8.65
C LEU A 30 -4.33 -5.21 -10.15
N ALA A 31 -4.19 -6.34 -10.85
CA ALA A 31 -4.50 -6.43 -12.28
C ALA A 31 -5.99 -6.19 -12.57
N ALA A 32 -6.90 -6.68 -11.73
CA ALA A 32 -8.32 -6.39 -11.85
C ALA A 32 -8.69 -4.99 -11.36
N ASN A 33 -7.94 -4.46 -10.37
CA ASN A 33 -8.26 -3.19 -9.73
C ASN A 33 -7.97 -1.98 -10.62
N LYS A 34 -6.88 -2.00 -11.40
CA LYS A 34 -6.54 -0.91 -12.33
C LYS A 34 -7.58 -0.65 -13.42
N ASP A 35 -8.39 -1.64 -13.74
CA ASP A 35 -9.46 -1.50 -14.74
C ASP A 35 -10.75 -0.90 -14.16
N LYS A 36 -10.80 -0.66 -12.84
CA LYS A 36 -11.96 -0.03 -12.18
C LYS A 36 -11.98 1.48 -12.44
N GLU A 37 -13.19 2.03 -12.52
CA GLU A 37 -13.40 3.45 -12.73
C GLU A 37 -12.73 4.32 -11.65
N GLY A 38 -11.94 5.29 -12.12
CA GLY A 38 -11.22 6.26 -11.29
C GLY A 38 -9.93 5.75 -10.67
N VAL A 39 -9.54 4.49 -10.92
CA VAL A 39 -8.24 3.97 -10.50
C VAL A 39 -7.17 4.39 -11.51
N VAL A 40 -6.05 4.91 -11.00
CA VAL A 40 -4.87 5.29 -11.76
C VAL A 40 -3.70 4.46 -11.27
N GLU A 41 -2.88 3.95 -12.20
CA GLU A 41 -1.64 3.24 -11.91
C GLU A 41 -0.43 4.12 -12.27
N THR A 42 0.51 4.29 -11.33
CA THR A 42 1.76 5.01 -11.58
C THR A 42 2.83 4.07 -12.15
N ALA A 43 3.93 4.64 -12.62
CA ALA A 43 5.06 3.87 -13.14
C ALA A 43 5.73 2.96 -12.09
N SER A 44 5.55 3.23 -10.79
CA SER A 44 6.08 2.38 -9.71
C SER A 44 5.18 1.16 -9.42
N GLY A 45 3.98 1.13 -9.99
CA GLY A 45 2.93 0.14 -9.71
C GLY A 45 2.03 0.51 -8.53
N LEU A 46 2.20 1.70 -7.93
CA LEU A 46 1.19 2.24 -7.02
C LEU A 46 -0.11 2.45 -7.79
N GLN A 47 -1.21 1.94 -7.26
CA GLN A 47 -2.54 2.30 -7.75
C GLN A 47 -3.22 3.20 -6.73
N TYR A 48 -3.98 4.18 -7.20
CA TYR A 48 -4.78 5.04 -6.34
C TYR A 48 -6.09 5.46 -7.00
N LYS A 49 -7.04 5.88 -6.16
CA LYS A 49 -8.30 6.48 -6.57
C LYS A 49 -8.56 7.72 -5.73
N VAL A 50 -8.83 8.84 -6.39
CA VAL A 50 -9.21 10.09 -5.71
C VAL A 50 -10.67 9.97 -5.26
N LEU A 51 -10.91 9.94 -3.95
CA LEU A 51 -12.26 9.92 -3.37
C LEU A 51 -12.79 11.34 -3.16
N LYS A 52 -11.90 12.26 -2.77
CA LYS A 52 -12.17 13.69 -2.67
C LYS A 52 -10.89 14.45 -3.01
N SER A 53 -11.03 15.50 -3.82
CA SER A 53 -9.96 16.46 -4.04
C SER A 53 -10.04 17.57 -2.99
N GLY A 54 -8.88 17.93 -2.42
CA GLY A 54 -8.67 19.18 -1.71
C GLY A 54 -8.82 20.39 -2.62
N GLU A 55 -8.69 21.59 -2.03
CA GLU A 55 -8.87 22.85 -2.74
C GLU A 55 -7.84 23.04 -3.86
N ALA A 56 -8.24 23.75 -4.91
CA ALA A 56 -7.31 24.19 -5.94
C ALA A 56 -6.24 25.10 -5.30
N GLY A 57 -4.98 24.79 -5.53
CA GLY A 57 -3.88 25.51 -4.89
C GLY A 57 -3.49 25.00 -3.49
N GLY A 58 -4.10 23.91 -3.01
CA GLY A 58 -3.73 23.26 -1.75
C GLY A 58 -2.25 22.86 -1.70
N LYS A 59 -1.68 22.86 -0.50
CA LYS A 59 -0.26 22.56 -0.29
C LYS A 59 0.03 21.08 -0.55
N THR A 60 1.08 20.79 -1.32
CA THR A 60 1.66 19.44 -1.43
C THR A 60 2.90 19.36 -0.52
N PRO A 61 3.01 18.35 0.36
CA PRO A 61 4.13 18.26 1.30
C PRO A 61 5.45 17.93 0.60
N LEU A 62 6.54 18.54 1.07
CA LEU A 62 7.89 18.05 0.76
C LEU A 62 8.15 16.75 1.52
N VAL A 63 9.19 16.01 1.10
CA VAL A 63 9.52 14.68 1.64
C VAL A 63 9.71 14.62 3.18
N GLY A 64 10.11 15.75 3.80
CA GLY A 64 10.29 15.88 5.25
C GLY A 64 9.18 16.66 5.97
N THR A 65 8.16 17.12 5.26
CA THR A 65 7.10 17.96 5.83
C THR A 65 6.10 17.10 6.58
N LYS A 66 5.86 17.46 7.85
CA LYS A 66 4.85 16.79 8.68
C LYS A 66 3.46 17.08 8.16
N CYS A 67 2.66 16.04 8.13
CA CYS A 67 1.30 16.04 7.63
C CYS A 67 0.39 15.37 8.65
N LEU A 68 -0.71 16.04 8.99
CA LEU A 68 -1.75 15.43 9.81
C LEU A 68 -2.63 14.57 8.89
N CYS A 69 -2.75 13.28 9.19
CA CYS A 69 -3.47 12.35 8.33
C CYS A 69 -4.50 11.56 9.12
N HIS A 70 -5.67 11.37 8.50
CA HIS A 70 -6.56 10.27 8.82
C HIS A 70 -6.33 9.13 7.83
N TYR A 71 -6.47 7.90 8.31
CA TYR A 71 -6.22 6.71 7.51
C TYR A 71 -6.84 5.44 8.11
N ARG A 72 -7.10 4.48 7.23
CA ARG A 72 -7.47 3.10 7.53
C ARG A 72 -6.71 2.16 6.60
N GLY A 73 -5.95 1.22 7.16
CA GLY A 73 -5.23 0.17 6.42
C GLY A 73 -5.91 -1.18 6.53
N THR A 74 -6.11 -1.84 5.39
CA THR A 74 -6.74 -3.16 5.28
C THR A 74 -5.96 -4.09 4.33
N THR A 75 -6.10 -5.40 4.53
CA THR A 75 -5.66 -6.39 3.54
C THR A 75 -6.57 -6.37 2.31
N ILE A 76 -6.21 -7.06 1.23
CA ILE A 76 -7.08 -7.22 0.05
C ILE A 76 -8.40 -7.95 0.34
N THR A 77 -8.50 -8.64 1.49
CA THR A 77 -9.73 -9.29 1.98
C THR A 77 -10.61 -8.36 2.82
N GLY A 78 -10.17 -7.11 3.04
CA GLY A 78 -10.87 -6.10 3.84
C GLY A 78 -10.61 -6.19 5.35
N GLU A 79 -9.68 -7.05 5.80
CA GLU A 79 -9.34 -7.15 7.21
C GLU A 79 -8.49 -5.94 7.63
N GLU A 80 -9.01 -5.15 8.56
CA GLU A 80 -8.34 -3.94 9.06
C GLU A 80 -7.19 -4.29 10.00
N PHE A 81 -5.99 -3.77 9.71
CA PHE A 81 -4.80 -3.97 10.53
C PHE A 81 -4.37 -2.70 11.28
N ASP A 82 -4.77 -1.51 10.82
CA ASP A 82 -4.46 -0.24 11.47
C ASP A 82 -5.46 0.85 11.07
N SER A 83 -5.86 1.71 12.01
CA SER A 83 -6.84 2.77 11.77
C SER A 83 -6.70 3.91 12.76
N SER A 84 -6.46 5.12 12.24
CA SER A 84 -6.52 6.36 13.05
C SER A 84 -7.94 6.72 13.46
N PHE A 85 -8.94 6.37 12.63
CA PHE A 85 -10.35 6.60 12.95
C PHE A 85 -10.78 5.82 14.20
N LYS A 86 -10.35 4.55 14.34
CA LYS A 86 -10.61 3.76 15.56
C LYS A 86 -9.94 4.35 16.80
N ARG A 87 -8.82 5.05 16.64
CA ARG A 87 -8.15 5.77 17.73
C ARG A 87 -8.80 7.13 18.04
N GLY A 88 -9.74 7.58 17.22
CA GLY A 88 -10.47 8.85 17.40
C GLY A 88 -9.61 10.09 17.18
N LYS A 89 -8.41 9.98 16.60
CA LYS A 89 -7.54 11.14 16.33
C LYS A 89 -6.62 10.90 15.13
N PRO A 90 -6.33 11.95 14.34
CA PRO A 90 -5.33 11.88 13.28
C PRO A 90 -3.94 11.53 13.80
N THR A 91 -3.06 11.09 12.90
CA THR A 91 -1.65 10.82 13.19
C THR A 91 -0.76 11.67 12.30
N ALA A 92 0.35 12.18 12.84
CA ALA A 92 1.31 12.97 12.08
C ALA A 92 2.34 12.06 11.41
N PHE A 93 2.53 12.22 10.10
CA PHE A 93 3.53 11.51 9.30
C PHE A 93 4.32 12.49 8.43
N ALA A 94 5.55 12.15 8.08
CA ALA A 94 6.26 12.78 6.98
C ALA A 94 6.51 11.74 5.87
N PRO A 95 6.52 12.12 4.58
CA PRO A 95 6.70 11.16 3.49
C PRO A 95 7.95 10.27 3.64
N ASN A 96 9.06 10.77 4.18
CA ASN A 96 10.27 9.99 4.42
C ASN A 96 10.22 8.99 5.60
N GLN A 97 9.13 8.93 6.36
CA GLN A 97 9.00 8.09 7.56
C GLN A 97 8.02 6.92 7.39
N VAL A 98 7.44 6.79 6.20
CA VAL A 98 6.38 5.83 5.88
C VAL A 98 6.84 4.89 4.76
N ILE A 99 6.02 3.88 4.46
CA ILE A 99 6.29 2.97 3.34
C ILE A 99 6.33 3.73 2.01
N LYS A 100 7.09 3.22 1.03
CA LYS A 100 7.35 3.92 -0.24
C LYS A 100 6.08 4.32 -0.98
N GLY A 101 5.03 3.50 -0.95
CA GLY A 101 3.75 3.82 -1.58
C GLY A 101 3.05 5.02 -0.94
N TRP A 102 3.14 5.18 0.38
CA TRP A 102 2.68 6.39 1.06
C TRP A 102 3.58 7.58 0.74
N THR A 103 4.91 7.40 0.72
CA THR A 103 5.85 8.46 0.36
C THR A 103 5.54 9.05 -1.02
N GLU A 104 5.26 8.19 -1.99
CA GLU A 104 4.88 8.59 -3.34
C GLU A 104 3.51 9.27 -3.35
N ALA A 105 2.47 8.63 -2.78
CA ALA A 105 1.12 9.17 -2.73
C ALA A 105 1.06 10.56 -2.08
N MET A 106 1.66 10.71 -0.88
CA MET A 106 1.64 11.98 -0.15
C MET A 106 2.28 13.13 -0.94
N GLN A 107 3.27 12.85 -1.78
CA GLN A 107 3.93 13.87 -2.62
C GLN A 107 3.17 14.18 -3.92
N MET A 108 2.11 13.43 -4.24
CA MET A 108 1.16 13.74 -5.32
C MET A 108 -0.15 14.33 -4.78
N MET A 109 -0.43 14.13 -3.49
CA MET A 109 -1.59 14.68 -2.81
C MET A 109 -1.37 16.15 -2.43
N LYS A 110 -2.48 16.86 -2.25
CA LYS A 110 -2.54 18.19 -1.63
C LYS A 110 -3.43 18.17 -0.40
N GLU A 111 -3.23 19.13 0.48
CA GLU A 111 -4.05 19.35 1.66
C GLU A 111 -5.56 19.28 1.32
N GLY A 112 -6.31 18.49 2.09
CA GLY A 112 -7.72 18.19 1.88
C GLY A 112 -8.03 17.01 0.95
N ASP A 113 -7.03 16.44 0.27
CA ASP A 113 -7.21 15.24 -0.54
C ASP A 113 -7.55 14.02 0.32
N HIS A 114 -8.44 13.19 -0.20
CA HIS A 114 -8.80 11.90 0.35
C HIS A 114 -8.72 10.84 -0.74
N TRP A 115 -7.76 9.93 -0.63
CA TRP A 115 -7.49 8.91 -1.64
C TRP A 115 -7.65 7.51 -1.07
N GLU A 116 -8.01 6.56 -1.93
CA GLU A 116 -7.78 5.14 -1.70
C GLU A 116 -6.50 4.73 -2.43
N LEU A 117 -5.61 4.01 -1.76
CA LEU A 117 -4.33 3.53 -2.26
C LEU A 117 -4.33 2.00 -2.27
N TYR A 118 -3.77 1.41 -3.32
CA TYR A 118 -3.53 -0.03 -3.43
C TYR A 118 -2.05 -0.24 -3.71
N ILE A 119 -1.35 -0.76 -2.71
CA ILE A 119 0.10 -0.67 -2.62
C ILE A 119 0.68 -2.07 -2.79
N PRO A 120 1.40 -2.36 -3.90
CA PRO A 120 2.12 -3.62 -4.05
C PRO A 120 3.20 -3.77 -2.97
N SER A 121 3.55 -5.00 -2.64
CA SER A 121 4.47 -5.31 -1.53
C SER A 121 5.83 -4.63 -1.69
N GLU A 122 6.32 -4.44 -2.92
CA GLU A 122 7.56 -3.76 -3.28
C GLU A 122 7.58 -2.28 -2.82
N LEU A 123 6.39 -1.68 -2.69
CA LEU A 123 6.17 -0.32 -2.19
C LEU A 123 5.68 -0.31 -0.73
N ALA A 124 5.49 -1.49 -0.12
CA ALA A 124 5.07 -1.69 1.26
C ALA A 124 6.16 -2.38 2.09
N TYR A 125 5.90 -3.60 2.60
CA TYR A 125 6.80 -4.35 3.48
C TYR A 125 7.56 -5.49 2.79
N GLY A 126 7.43 -5.63 1.46
CA GLY A 126 8.06 -6.67 0.66
C GLY A 126 7.81 -8.08 1.21
N ASP A 127 8.86 -8.89 1.26
CA ASP A 127 8.81 -10.28 1.71
C ASP A 127 8.87 -10.43 3.24
N SER A 128 8.82 -9.32 3.98
CA SER A 128 8.92 -9.34 5.44
C SER A 128 7.54 -9.45 6.06
N LYS A 129 7.36 -10.41 6.98
CA LYS A 129 6.17 -10.45 7.83
C LYS A 129 6.19 -9.28 8.79
N ARG A 130 5.12 -8.47 8.80
CA ARG A 130 4.99 -7.32 9.71
C ARG A 130 4.00 -7.57 10.85
N SER A 131 2.96 -8.36 10.63
CA SER A 131 1.97 -8.73 11.65
C SER A 131 1.33 -10.08 11.30
N ALA A 132 0.29 -10.48 12.04
CA ALA A 132 -0.51 -11.65 11.67
C ALA A 132 -1.25 -11.47 10.34
N LEU A 133 -1.72 -10.24 10.05
CA LEU A 133 -2.46 -9.90 8.83
C LEU A 133 -1.55 -9.45 7.68
N ILE A 134 -0.42 -8.82 7.99
CA ILE A 134 0.54 -8.37 6.97
C ILE A 134 1.60 -9.46 6.79
N THR A 135 1.29 -10.40 5.91
CA THR A 135 2.16 -11.50 5.50
C THR A 135 3.18 -11.05 4.44
N PRO A 136 4.26 -11.82 4.22
CA PRO A 136 5.19 -11.59 3.10
C PRO A 136 4.47 -11.44 1.75
N GLY A 137 4.87 -10.45 0.96
CA GLY A 137 4.33 -10.20 -0.38
C GLY A 137 2.90 -9.63 -0.40
N ALA A 138 2.34 -9.24 0.75
CA ALA A 138 0.98 -8.72 0.83
C ALA A 138 0.83 -7.36 0.12
N VAL A 139 -0.25 -7.22 -0.65
CA VAL A 139 -0.79 -5.93 -1.09
C VAL A 139 -1.56 -5.30 0.05
N LEU A 140 -1.36 -4.00 0.25
CA LEU A 140 -2.08 -3.23 1.27
C LEU A 140 -3.03 -2.25 0.61
N VAL A 141 -4.22 -2.11 1.19
CA VAL A 141 -5.21 -1.11 0.77
C VAL A 141 -5.34 -0.07 1.88
N PHE A 142 -5.19 1.21 1.52
CA PHE A 142 -5.31 2.32 2.45
C PHE A 142 -6.36 3.32 1.99
N GLU A 143 -7.23 3.70 2.90
CA GLU A 143 -7.92 4.98 2.85
C GLU A 143 -7.00 6.01 3.52
N LEU A 144 -6.69 7.13 2.85
CA LEU A 144 -5.78 8.17 3.33
C LEU A 144 -6.37 9.56 3.07
N GLU A 145 -6.61 10.30 4.15
CA GLU A 145 -7.02 11.70 4.15
C GLU A 145 -5.84 12.57 4.62
N LEU A 146 -5.34 13.44 3.74
CA LEU A 146 -4.30 14.42 4.04
C LEU A 146 -4.96 15.69 4.58
N ILE A 147 -5.08 15.79 5.90
CA ILE A 147 -5.87 16.85 6.56
C ILE A 147 -5.13 18.19 6.52
N GLU A 148 -3.83 18.18 6.83
CA GLU A 148 -3.04 19.40 7.02
C GLU A 148 -1.58 19.17 6.66
N VAL A 149 -0.95 20.12 5.95
CA VAL A 149 0.49 20.18 5.68
C VAL A 149 1.14 21.23 6.58
N GLN A 150 1.85 20.78 7.62
CA GLN A 150 2.29 21.59 8.76
C GLN A 150 3.66 22.28 8.56
N GLY A 151 4.06 22.53 7.31
CA GLY A 151 5.38 23.09 7.03
C GLY A 151 5.57 23.50 5.56
N PRO A 152 6.83 23.67 5.13
CA PRO A 152 7.14 24.03 3.75
C PRO A 152 6.49 23.05 2.76
N ALA A 153 5.89 23.59 1.71
CA ALA A 153 5.19 22.83 0.69
C ALA A 153 5.90 22.99 -0.66
N ALA A 154 5.80 21.97 -1.52
CA ALA A 154 6.16 22.13 -2.91
C ALA A 154 5.23 23.17 -3.56
N PRO A 155 5.73 24.00 -4.50
CA PRO A 155 4.83 24.77 -5.36
C PRO A 155 3.92 23.78 -6.10
N VAL A 156 2.65 24.12 -6.22
CA VAL A 156 1.66 23.34 -6.99
C VAL A 156 2.28 23.10 -8.36
N SER A 157 2.56 21.86 -8.71
CA SER A 157 3.05 21.52 -10.04
C SER A 157 1.99 21.96 -11.03
N ALA A 158 2.26 23.06 -11.73
CA ALA A 158 1.49 23.47 -12.89
C ALA A 158 1.51 22.30 -13.87
N GLU A 159 0.33 21.89 -14.31
CA GLU A 159 0.13 20.84 -15.30
C GLU A 159 1.12 21.01 -16.47
N LEU A 160 1.79 19.91 -16.84
CA LEU A 160 2.47 19.79 -18.15
C LEU A 160 1.44 19.47 -19.22
#